data_AF-M2U4D0-F1
#
_entry.id   AF-M2U4D0-F1
#
_cell.length_a   1.000
_cell.length_b   1.000
_cell.length_c   1.000
_cell.angle_alpha   90.00
_cell.angle_beta   90.00
_cell.angle_gamma   90.00
#
_symmetry.space_group_name_H-M   'P 1'
#
loop_
_entity.id
_entity.type
_entity.pdbx_description
1 polymer ?
#
loop_
_entity_poly.entity_id
_entity_poly.type
_entity_poly.pdbx_seq_one_letter_code
_entity_poly.pdbx_strand_id
1 'polypeptide(L)'
;MRFNTLALLLAAGTVSNALPAPQNDPSLPTEASSDPAIASQQIDQLASFAEEQVRAALEGNNAKRGTCNAKTVAIRREWNDLSKTERKAYTDAVLCLQAKTGKTPASFAAGVRSRFDDFVANHIDQTLFIHYTGTFLAWHRYFTWHYEQALRNECGYKGYQPYWNWALTAQSGLEKSAMLDGSEYSMSGNGEAIPNQGEVVIAGTGPPEIRLPPGTGGGCVKSGPFKNMKVNLGPTSLDLTNGTTISNGDGRSYNPRCLKRDLTDYCNKKWANATSIASLILQNNNIWNFQMTMQGWPGTPDLGVHGGGHYSMGGDPGRDFFVSPGDPLFYLHHAQIDRVWWIWQQLDRKTRFGATGISGTGTFRDMPPSANTTLDTVIDLGYAASPPAKMQELMSTTEGPMCYIYA
;
A
#
# COMPACT_ATOMS: atom_id res chain seq x y z
N MET A 1 -52.58 -38.20 24.62
CA MET A 1 -51.14 -38.26 24.28
C MET A 1 -51.02 -37.68 22.88
N ARG A 2 -50.60 -36.41 22.70
CA ARG A 2 -49.19 -35.93 22.64
C ARG A 2 -48.44 -36.53 21.43
N PHE A 3 -47.85 -35.81 20.47
CA PHE A 3 -47.74 -34.40 20.09
C PHE A 3 -47.33 -34.34 18.60
N ASN A 4 -47.87 -33.39 17.84
CA ASN A 4 -47.37 -32.97 16.52
C ASN A 4 -45.98 -32.32 16.68
N THR A 5 -45.00 -32.70 15.87
CA THR A 5 -43.71 -32.00 15.76
C THR A 5 -43.65 -31.20 14.47
N LEU A 6 -43.93 -29.90 14.60
CA LEU A 6 -43.62 -28.87 13.61
C LEU A 6 -42.10 -28.63 13.65
N ALA A 7 -41.39 -28.87 12.56
CA ALA A 7 -39.99 -28.46 12.44
C ALA A 7 -39.94 -26.96 12.13
N LEU A 8 -39.56 -26.15 13.12
CA LEU A 8 -39.21 -24.74 12.92
C LEU A 8 -37.83 -24.66 12.25
N LEU A 9 -37.82 -24.32 10.96
CA LEU A 9 -36.64 -23.78 10.29
C LEU A 9 -36.40 -22.35 10.80
N LEU A 10 -35.48 -22.21 11.74
CA LEU A 10 -34.90 -20.92 12.12
C LEU A 10 -33.96 -20.46 11.01
N ALA A 11 -34.50 -19.71 10.05
CA ALA A 11 -33.69 -18.87 9.17
C ALA A 11 -33.09 -17.75 10.04
N ALA A 12 -31.82 -17.88 10.42
CA ALA A 12 -31.04 -16.79 10.98
C ALA A 12 -30.77 -15.77 9.87
N GLY A 13 -31.75 -14.90 9.60
CA GLY A 13 -31.55 -13.72 8.78
C GLY A 13 -30.60 -12.77 9.52
N THR A 14 -29.36 -12.67 9.05
CA THR A 14 -28.49 -11.57 9.42
C THR A 14 -29.14 -10.29 8.90
N VAL A 15 -29.70 -9.49 9.79
CA VAL A 15 -30.12 -8.13 9.50
C VAL A 15 -28.84 -7.35 9.17
N SER A 16 -28.53 -7.26 7.88
CA SER A 16 -27.54 -6.33 7.37
C SER A 16 -28.13 -4.95 7.56
N ASN A 17 -27.66 -4.20 8.56
CA ASN A 17 -27.94 -2.78 8.67
C ASN A 17 -27.30 -2.11 7.45
N ALA A 18 -28.11 -1.96 6.40
CA ALA A 18 -27.71 -1.40 5.13
C ALA A 18 -27.54 0.11 5.30
N LEU A 19 -26.31 0.59 5.11
CA LEU A 19 -26.06 2.00 4.90
C LEU A 19 -26.09 2.26 3.38
N PRO A 20 -26.63 3.41 2.92
CA PRO A 20 -26.84 3.68 1.51
C PRO A 20 -25.52 3.83 0.74
N ALA A 21 -25.50 3.37 -0.51
CA ALA A 21 -24.43 3.70 -1.46
C ALA A 21 -24.42 5.22 -1.75
N PRO A 22 -23.26 5.85 -2.01
CA PRO A 22 -23.07 7.29 -2.17
C PRO A 22 -23.76 7.87 -3.39
N GLN A 23 -24.13 7.04 -4.37
CA GLN A 23 -25.02 7.49 -5.46
C GLN A 23 -26.41 7.91 -4.94
N ASN A 24 -26.74 7.63 -3.67
CA ASN A 24 -27.95 8.07 -3.01
C ASN A 24 -27.73 9.17 -1.96
N ASP A 25 -26.48 9.62 -1.75
CA ASP A 25 -26.18 10.75 -0.86
C ASP A 25 -25.84 11.99 -1.71
N PRO A 26 -26.77 12.97 -1.83
CA PRO A 26 -26.56 14.16 -2.65
C PRO A 26 -25.45 15.09 -2.11
N SER A 27 -24.92 14.83 -0.92
CA SER A 27 -23.83 15.62 -0.32
C SER A 27 -22.44 15.21 -0.82
N LEU A 28 -22.31 14.06 -1.49
CA LEU A 28 -21.02 13.55 -1.95
C LEU A 28 -20.72 13.96 -3.40
N PRO A 29 -19.44 14.21 -3.74
CA PRO A 29 -19.05 14.47 -5.11
C PRO A 29 -19.27 13.22 -5.97
N THR A 30 -19.84 13.41 -7.16
CA THR A 30 -20.07 12.34 -8.14
C THR A 30 -19.07 12.36 -9.29
N GLU A 31 -18.36 13.48 -9.47
CA GLU A 31 -17.34 13.67 -10.50
C GLU A 31 -16.09 14.30 -9.88
N ALA A 32 -14.92 13.87 -10.35
CA ALA A 32 -13.64 14.38 -9.89
C ALA A 32 -13.34 15.74 -10.54
N SER A 33 -12.94 16.72 -9.72
CA SER A 33 -12.52 18.03 -10.20
C SER A 33 -11.14 17.98 -10.84
N SER A 34 -10.97 18.72 -11.94
CA SER A 34 -9.67 18.97 -12.55
C SER A 34 -8.85 20.04 -11.80
N ASP A 35 -9.47 20.78 -10.88
CA ASP A 35 -8.78 21.68 -9.95
C ASP A 35 -8.24 20.88 -8.76
N PRO A 36 -6.91 20.81 -8.53
CA PRO A 36 -6.32 20.06 -7.44
C PRO A 36 -6.80 20.46 -6.04
N ALA A 37 -7.13 21.75 -5.82
CA ALA A 37 -7.60 22.22 -4.52
C ALA A 37 -9.01 21.71 -4.23
N ILE A 38 -9.90 21.77 -5.23
CA ILE A 38 -11.25 21.20 -5.13
C ILE A 38 -11.17 19.68 -5.02
N ALA A 39 -10.33 19.02 -5.82
CA ALA A 39 -10.14 17.57 -5.75
C ALA A 39 -9.64 17.12 -4.38
N SER A 40 -8.78 17.90 -3.72
CA SER A 40 -8.35 17.63 -2.34
C SER A 40 -9.55 17.67 -1.38
N GLN A 41 -10.39 18.69 -1.46
CA GLN A 41 -11.60 18.79 -0.64
C GLN A 41 -12.57 17.64 -0.91
N GLN A 42 -12.71 17.21 -2.17
CA GLN A 42 -13.52 16.05 -2.52
C GLN A 42 -12.99 14.77 -1.85
N ILE A 43 -11.67 14.56 -1.84
CA ILE A 43 -11.06 13.40 -1.16
C ILE A 43 -11.34 13.45 0.34
N ASP A 44 -11.26 14.63 0.97
CA ASP A 44 -11.52 14.79 2.40
C ASP A 44 -13.00 14.54 2.76
N GLN A 45 -13.93 14.96 1.90
CA GLN A 45 -15.36 14.65 2.04
C GLN A 45 -15.62 13.14 1.92
N LEU A 46 -15.02 12.48 0.93
CA LEU A 46 -15.16 11.04 0.73
C LEU A 46 -14.52 10.24 1.88
N ALA A 47 -13.39 10.70 2.42
CA ALA A 47 -12.74 10.10 3.57
C ALA A 47 -13.56 10.26 4.86
N SER A 48 -14.11 11.45 5.11
CA SER A 48 -15.00 11.71 6.25
C SER A 48 -16.24 10.82 6.19
N PHE A 49 -16.88 10.73 5.02
CA PHE A 49 -18.00 9.81 4.83
C PHE A 49 -17.60 8.36 5.10
N ALA A 50 -16.48 7.90 4.53
CA ALA A 50 -15.97 6.55 4.76
C ALA A 50 -15.74 6.26 6.26
N GLU A 51 -15.21 7.23 7.00
CA GLU A 51 -15.01 7.14 8.44
C GLU A 51 -16.34 7.01 9.19
N GLU A 52 -17.31 7.89 8.89
CA GLU A 52 -18.65 7.88 9.47
C GLU A 52 -19.35 6.53 9.25
N GLN A 53 -19.28 5.99 8.03
CA GLN A 53 -19.84 4.67 7.69
C GLN A 53 -19.28 3.56 8.58
N VAL A 54 -17.96 3.55 8.78
CA VAL A 54 -17.31 2.52 9.60
C VAL A 54 -17.61 2.74 11.08
N ARG A 55 -17.60 3.98 11.57
CA ARG A 55 -17.93 4.29 12.97
C ARG A 55 -19.36 3.89 13.31
N ALA A 56 -20.33 4.21 12.44
CA ALA A 56 -21.71 3.78 12.61
C ALA A 56 -21.84 2.24 12.66
N ALA A 57 -21.11 1.53 11.80
CA ALA A 57 -21.08 0.07 11.82
C ALA A 57 -20.47 -0.50 13.11
N LEU A 58 -19.41 0.12 13.64
CA LEU A 58 -18.76 -0.29 14.89
C LEU A 58 -19.62 0.00 16.11
N GLU A 59 -20.37 1.11 16.13
CA GLU A 59 -21.30 1.45 17.20
C GLU A 59 -22.46 0.45 17.27
N GLY A 60 -23.04 0.09 16.12
CA GLY A 60 -24.06 -0.97 16.02
C GLY A 60 -23.55 -2.34 16.49
N ASN A 61 -22.25 -2.60 16.33
CA ASN A 61 -21.61 -3.83 16.78
C ASN A 61 -21.22 -3.85 18.26
N ASN A 62 -21.33 -2.74 19.03
CA ASN A 62 -21.09 -2.75 20.48
C ASN A 62 -22.01 -3.73 21.25
N ALA A 63 -23.15 -4.13 20.65
CA ALA A 63 -24.05 -5.14 21.19
C ALA A 63 -23.56 -6.59 20.98
N LYS A 64 -22.58 -6.82 20.09
CA LYS A 64 -21.95 -8.12 19.83
C LYS A 64 -20.56 -8.11 20.47
N ARG A 65 -20.18 -9.18 21.18
CA ARG A 65 -18.86 -9.35 21.84
C ARG A 65 -17.71 -9.54 20.82
N GLY A 66 -17.60 -8.67 19.82
CA GLY A 66 -16.51 -8.67 18.85
C GLY A 66 -15.25 -8.01 19.41
N THR A 67 -14.08 -8.47 18.95
CA THR A 67 -12.77 -7.92 19.31
C THR A 67 -12.51 -6.54 18.70
N CYS A 68 -13.18 -6.20 17.58
CA CYS A 68 -13.15 -4.88 16.97
C CYS A 68 -14.43 -4.09 17.25
N ASN A 69 -14.30 -2.90 17.83
CA ASN A 69 -15.40 -2.02 18.21
C ASN A 69 -14.93 -0.55 18.30
N ALA A 70 -15.86 0.38 18.53
CA ALA A 70 -15.57 1.82 18.57
C ALA A 70 -14.51 2.24 19.60
N LYS A 71 -14.25 1.42 20.64
CA LYS A 71 -13.24 1.69 21.69
C LYS A 71 -11.86 1.09 21.38
N THR A 72 -11.80 0.12 20.47
CA THR A 72 -10.60 -0.68 20.18
C THR A 72 -10.05 -0.44 18.80
N VAL A 73 -10.85 0.14 17.89
CA VAL A 73 -10.43 0.47 16.53
C VAL A 73 -9.26 1.43 16.54
N ALA A 74 -8.20 1.02 15.85
CA ALA A 74 -7.01 1.84 15.65
C ALA A 74 -7.24 2.89 14.56
N ILE A 75 -6.46 3.97 14.61
CA ILE A 75 -6.51 5.04 13.61
C ILE A 75 -5.14 5.15 12.96
N ARG A 76 -5.08 4.91 11.65
CA ARG A 76 -3.93 5.21 10.79
C ARG A 76 -4.04 6.66 10.32
N ARG A 77 -2.97 7.44 10.52
CA ARG A 77 -2.96 8.89 10.33
C ARG A 77 -1.95 9.29 9.26
N GLU A 78 -2.18 10.44 8.64
CA GLU A 78 -1.23 11.05 7.71
C GLU A 78 0.08 11.38 8.43
N TRP A 79 1.22 11.28 7.74
CA TRP A 79 2.53 11.54 8.32
C TRP A 79 2.65 12.92 8.97
N ASN A 80 2.10 13.96 8.34
CA ASN A 80 2.22 15.33 8.84
C ASN A 80 1.38 15.56 10.11
N ASP A 81 0.33 14.76 10.32
CA ASP A 81 -0.48 14.81 11.53
C ASP A 81 0.19 14.16 12.74
N LEU A 82 1.24 13.36 12.52
CA LEU A 82 2.08 12.85 13.59
C LEU A 82 2.99 13.95 14.14
N SER A 83 3.09 14.02 15.46
CA SER A 83 4.11 14.80 16.16
C SER A 83 5.51 14.29 15.83
N LYS A 84 6.53 15.13 16.05
CA LYS A 84 7.94 14.74 15.89
C LYS A 84 8.30 13.49 16.71
N THR A 85 7.79 13.38 17.94
CA THR A 85 8.00 12.21 18.81
C THR A 85 7.37 10.94 18.22
N GLU A 86 6.16 11.03 17.66
CA GLU A 86 5.50 9.89 17.02
C GLU A 86 6.23 9.45 15.74
N ARG A 87 6.69 10.40 14.91
CA ARG A 87 7.51 10.10 13.72
C ARG A 87 8.81 9.42 14.10
N LYS A 88 9.50 9.93 15.13
CA LYS A 88 10.73 9.33 15.64
C LYS A 88 10.49 7.93 16.19
N ALA A 89 9.41 7.73 16.94
CA ALA A 89 9.04 6.41 17.46
C ALA A 89 8.77 5.40 16.34
N TYR A 90 8.16 5.83 15.22
CA TYR A 90 7.98 4.99 14.05
C TYR A 90 9.33 4.62 13.41
N THR A 91 10.19 5.61 13.11
CA THR A 91 11.49 5.35 12.46
C THR A 91 12.43 4.51 13.33
N ASP A 92 12.40 4.70 14.65
CA ASP A 92 13.15 3.87 15.60
C ASP A 92 12.65 2.42 15.62
N ALA A 93 11.35 2.19 15.48
CA ALA A 93 10.81 0.84 15.36
C ALA A 93 11.26 0.15 14.06
N VAL A 94 11.31 0.89 12.94
CA VAL A 94 11.83 0.37 11.67
C VAL A 94 13.31 0.01 11.79
N LEU A 95 14.13 0.89 12.38
CA LEU A 95 15.54 0.62 12.65
C LEU A 95 15.74 -0.58 13.58
N CYS A 96 14.88 -0.74 14.59
CA CYS A 96 14.86 -1.95 15.41
C CYS A 96 14.58 -3.19 14.57
N LEU A 97 13.61 -3.16 13.65
CA LEU A 97 13.29 -4.31 12.80
C LEU A 97 14.46 -4.66 11.85
N GLN A 98 15.22 -3.66 11.39
CA GLN A 98 16.46 -3.87 10.64
C GLN A 98 17.60 -4.46 11.49
N ALA A 99 17.57 -4.30 12.82
CA ALA A 99 18.56 -4.87 13.73
C ALA A 99 18.19 -6.27 14.24
N LYS A 100 16.92 -6.68 14.15
CA LYS A 100 16.46 -8.02 14.55
C LYS A 100 16.88 -9.06 13.51
N THR A 101 17.33 -10.23 13.94
CA THR A 101 17.72 -11.35 13.06
C THR A 101 16.54 -11.82 12.20
N GLY A 102 16.78 -12.01 10.90
CA GLY A 102 15.79 -12.56 9.98
C GLY A 102 15.36 -13.99 10.32
N LYS A 103 14.14 -14.36 9.94
CA LYS A 103 13.53 -15.68 10.14
C LYS A 103 13.58 -16.57 8.89
N THR A 104 13.77 -15.97 7.72
CA THR A 104 13.80 -16.70 6.44
C THR A 104 15.05 -17.59 6.38
N PRO A 105 14.90 -18.90 6.07
CA PRO A 105 16.04 -19.80 5.94
C PRO A 105 17.01 -19.33 4.86
N ALA A 106 18.31 -19.44 5.12
CA ALA A 106 19.35 -19.07 4.15
C ALA A 106 19.29 -19.88 2.84
N SER A 107 18.71 -21.09 2.88
CA SER A 107 18.45 -21.90 1.70
C SER A 107 17.36 -21.33 0.78
N PHE A 108 16.49 -20.46 1.32
CA PHE A 108 15.45 -19.77 0.56
C PHE A 108 15.93 -18.38 0.10
N ALA A 109 16.56 -17.62 1.00
CA ALA A 109 17.12 -16.31 0.67
C ALA A 109 18.40 -16.05 1.47
N ALA A 110 19.55 -16.39 0.88
CA ALA A 110 20.86 -16.27 1.52
C ALA A 110 21.27 -14.83 1.88
N GLY A 111 20.62 -13.83 1.29
CA GLY A 111 20.86 -12.41 1.55
C GLY A 111 20.12 -11.82 2.75
N VAL A 112 19.14 -12.52 3.31
CA VAL A 112 18.40 -12.05 4.49
C VAL A 112 19.35 -11.90 5.69
N ARG A 113 19.37 -10.72 6.31
CA ARG A 113 20.11 -10.46 7.55
C ARG A 113 19.20 -9.99 8.68
N SER A 114 18.09 -9.37 8.33
CA SER A 114 17.18 -8.73 9.28
C SER A 114 15.73 -9.19 9.15
N ARG A 115 14.92 -8.93 10.17
CA ARG A 115 13.46 -9.08 10.10
C ARG A 115 12.84 -8.21 9.02
N PHE A 116 13.41 -7.03 8.77
CA PHE A 116 13.02 -6.18 7.67
C PHE A 116 13.27 -6.86 6.32
N ASP A 117 14.41 -7.55 6.16
CA ASP A 117 14.72 -8.30 4.93
C ASP A 117 13.78 -9.48 4.69
N ASP A 118 13.14 -10.05 5.73
CA ASP A 118 12.15 -11.11 5.52
C ASP A 118 10.93 -10.62 4.72
N PHE A 119 10.48 -9.40 5.00
CA PHE A 119 9.41 -8.76 4.23
C PHE A 119 9.85 -8.47 2.79
N VAL A 120 11.08 -7.98 2.60
CA VAL A 120 11.65 -7.73 1.28
C VAL A 120 11.78 -9.04 0.47
N ALA A 121 12.30 -10.11 1.08
CA ALA A 121 12.44 -11.41 0.44
C ALA A 121 11.08 -12.02 0.05
N ASN A 122 10.06 -11.89 0.90
CA ASN A 122 8.71 -12.34 0.59
C ASN A 122 8.10 -11.59 -0.60
N HIS A 123 8.26 -10.27 -0.65
CA HIS A 123 7.77 -9.49 -1.78
C HIS A 123 8.51 -9.84 -3.08
N ILE A 124 9.84 -9.99 -3.06
CA ILE A 124 10.62 -10.46 -4.22
C ILE A 124 10.08 -11.80 -4.73
N ASP A 125 9.80 -12.74 -3.81
CA ASP A 125 9.31 -14.07 -4.16
C ASP A 125 7.92 -14.06 -4.78
N GLN A 126 7.02 -13.22 -4.26
CA GLN A 126 5.63 -13.23 -4.66
C GLN A 126 5.25 -12.16 -5.70
N THR A 127 6.18 -11.30 -6.13
CA THR A 127 5.90 -10.13 -6.99
C THR A 127 5.01 -10.44 -8.21
N LEU A 128 5.22 -11.59 -8.88
CA LEU A 128 4.45 -12.01 -10.05
C LEU A 128 3.08 -12.66 -9.74
N PHE A 129 2.71 -12.74 -8.47
CA PHE A 129 1.44 -13.30 -7.99
C PHE A 129 0.62 -12.30 -7.16
N ILE A 130 1.16 -11.09 -6.95
CA ILE A 130 0.57 -10.07 -6.07
C ILE A 130 0.37 -8.72 -6.77
N HIS A 131 0.74 -8.59 -8.05
CA HIS A 131 0.53 -7.38 -8.84
C HIS A 131 -0.15 -7.70 -10.15
N TYR A 132 -1.07 -6.83 -10.58
CA TYR A 132 -1.99 -7.09 -11.68
C TYR A 132 -2.73 -8.43 -11.52
N THR A 133 -3.05 -8.77 -10.28
CA THR A 133 -3.77 -9.98 -9.87
C THR A 133 -5.04 -9.59 -9.09
N GLY A 134 -5.94 -10.54 -8.89
CA GLY A 134 -7.10 -10.33 -8.01
C GLY A 134 -6.76 -10.26 -6.53
N THR A 135 -5.51 -10.56 -6.15
CA THR A 135 -5.03 -10.51 -4.76
C THR A 135 -4.34 -9.19 -4.42
N PHE A 136 -3.98 -8.35 -5.41
CA PHE A 136 -3.11 -7.19 -5.24
C PHE A 136 -3.44 -6.32 -4.02
N LEU A 137 -4.67 -5.82 -3.94
CA LEU A 137 -5.08 -4.90 -2.88
C LEU A 137 -5.11 -5.58 -1.49
N ALA A 138 -5.71 -6.78 -1.40
CA ALA A 138 -5.83 -7.52 -0.14
C ALA A 138 -4.47 -8.02 0.38
N TRP A 139 -3.59 -8.46 -0.52
CA TRP A 139 -2.25 -8.91 -0.18
C TRP A 139 -1.43 -7.75 0.41
N HIS A 140 -1.43 -6.59 -0.24
CA HIS A 140 -0.68 -5.43 0.23
C HIS A 140 -1.25 -4.83 1.53
N ARG A 141 -2.58 -4.88 1.71
CA ARG A 141 -3.23 -4.58 2.99
C ARG A 141 -2.69 -5.50 4.10
N TYR A 142 -2.67 -6.81 3.85
CA TYR A 142 -2.21 -7.79 4.84
C TYR A 142 -0.72 -7.71 5.11
N PHE A 143 0.09 -7.50 4.08
CA PHE A 143 1.53 -7.29 4.18
C PHE A 143 1.87 -6.06 5.03
N THR A 144 1.22 -4.93 4.76
CA THR A 144 1.40 -3.69 5.53
C THR A 144 0.91 -3.85 6.97
N TRP A 145 -0.21 -4.55 7.19
CA TRP A 145 -0.71 -4.83 8.55
C TRP A 145 0.24 -5.73 9.35
N HIS A 146 0.81 -6.76 8.74
CA HIS A 146 1.80 -7.63 9.42
C HIS A 146 3.12 -6.93 9.68
N TYR A 147 3.56 -6.06 8.77
CA TYR A 147 4.70 -5.18 9.02
C TYR A 147 4.45 -4.30 10.25
N GLU A 148 3.28 -3.67 10.34
CA GLU A 148 2.86 -2.91 11.53
C GLU A 148 2.87 -3.79 12.79
N GLN A 149 2.35 -5.03 12.72
CA GLN A 149 2.37 -5.95 13.85
C GLN A 149 3.81 -6.31 14.26
N ALA A 150 4.73 -6.48 13.32
CA ALA A 150 6.14 -6.72 13.62
C ALA A 150 6.77 -5.52 14.35
N LEU A 151 6.50 -4.28 13.90
CA LEU A 151 6.94 -3.08 14.59
C LEU A 151 6.41 -3.00 16.03
N ARG A 152 5.12 -3.32 16.22
CA ARG A 152 4.45 -3.22 17.53
C ARG A 152 4.89 -4.32 18.49
N ASN A 153 4.92 -5.57 18.00
CA ASN A 153 5.10 -6.75 18.84
C ASN A 153 6.58 -7.16 19.00
N GLU A 154 7.43 -6.88 18.01
CA GLU A 154 8.87 -7.24 18.05
C GLU A 154 9.77 -6.06 18.43
N CYS A 155 9.29 -4.83 18.22
CA CYS A 155 10.04 -3.58 18.44
C CYS A 155 9.35 -2.57 19.39
N GLY A 156 8.22 -2.94 19.98
CA GLY A 156 7.57 -2.15 21.02
C GLY A 156 6.90 -0.85 20.55
N TYR A 157 6.73 -0.67 19.24
CA TYR A 157 6.04 0.49 18.68
C TYR A 157 4.61 0.60 19.22
N LYS A 158 4.22 1.80 19.67
CA LYS A 158 2.88 2.04 20.26
C LYS A 158 1.91 2.71 19.30
N GLY A 159 2.41 3.37 18.25
CA GLY A 159 1.59 3.95 17.19
C GLY A 159 1.15 2.92 16.14
N TYR A 160 0.37 3.37 15.17
CA TYR A 160 -0.11 2.55 14.05
C TYR A 160 0.52 3.02 12.74
N GLN A 161 0.40 2.22 11.68
CA GLN A 161 1.05 2.52 10.41
C GLN A 161 0.64 3.91 9.87
N PRO A 162 1.57 4.87 9.71
CA PRO A 162 1.27 6.13 9.05
C PRO A 162 1.16 5.92 7.53
N TYR A 163 0.44 6.83 6.88
CA TYR A 163 0.33 6.87 5.42
C TYR A 163 0.92 8.15 4.84
N TRP A 164 1.32 8.06 3.57
CA TRP A 164 1.82 9.18 2.79
C TRP A 164 0.71 9.72 1.88
N ASN A 165 0.18 10.90 2.18
CA ASN A 165 -0.77 11.55 1.27
C ASN A 165 -0.04 12.20 0.08
N TRP A 166 -0.05 11.53 -1.07
CA TRP A 166 0.61 11.99 -2.29
C TRP A 166 0.12 13.36 -2.79
N ALA A 167 -1.13 13.72 -2.51
CA ALA A 167 -1.68 15.02 -2.92
C ALA A 167 -0.92 16.18 -2.27
N LEU A 168 -0.55 16.03 -0.99
CA LEU A 168 0.21 17.04 -0.25
C LEU A 168 1.60 17.21 -0.84
N THR A 169 2.29 16.11 -1.15
CA THR A 169 3.64 16.17 -1.74
C THR A 169 3.63 16.58 -3.21
N ALA A 170 2.56 16.28 -3.96
CA ALA A 170 2.37 16.83 -5.30
C ALA A 170 2.26 18.36 -5.28
N GLN A 171 1.62 18.91 -4.23
CA GLN A 171 1.48 20.35 -4.04
C GLN A 171 2.77 21.01 -3.52
N SER A 172 3.39 20.44 -2.47
CA SER A 172 4.56 21.03 -1.82
C SER A 172 5.88 20.77 -2.55
N GLY A 173 5.95 19.68 -3.30
CA GLY A 173 7.21 19.04 -3.72
C GLY A 173 7.72 18.07 -2.66
N LEU A 174 8.39 17.00 -3.10
CA LEU A 174 8.85 15.90 -2.25
C LEU A 174 9.88 16.36 -1.22
N GLU A 175 10.93 17.07 -1.64
CA GLU A 175 12.02 17.52 -0.73
C GLU A 175 11.57 18.51 0.34
N LYS A 176 10.44 19.20 0.15
CA LYS A 176 9.87 20.12 1.14
C LYS A 176 8.92 19.44 2.11
N SER A 177 8.55 18.19 1.85
CA SER A 177 7.69 17.41 2.73
C SER A 177 8.45 17.06 4.01
N ALA A 178 7.82 17.21 5.17
CA ALA A 178 8.40 16.78 6.44
C ALA A 178 8.60 15.24 6.53
N MET A 179 8.10 14.50 5.54
CA MET A 179 8.40 13.08 5.35
C MET A 179 9.72 12.82 4.64
N LEU A 180 10.21 13.74 3.81
CA LEU A 180 11.36 13.56 2.92
C LEU A 180 12.38 14.72 2.97
N ASP A 181 12.27 15.58 3.98
CA ASP A 181 13.18 16.72 4.19
C ASP A 181 14.58 16.30 4.68
N GLY A 182 14.78 15.01 4.99
CA GLY A 182 16.06 14.49 5.47
C GLY A 182 16.40 14.82 6.92
N SER A 183 15.46 15.37 7.69
CA SER A 183 15.58 15.58 9.12
C SER A 183 15.57 14.25 9.90
N GLU A 184 15.86 14.30 11.20
CA GLU A 184 15.77 13.13 12.09
C GLU A 184 14.32 12.61 12.29
N TYR A 185 13.32 13.38 11.87
CA TYR A 185 11.89 13.05 11.96
C TYR A 185 11.27 12.68 10.60
N SER A 186 12.10 12.42 9.60
CA SER A 186 11.72 12.06 8.24
C SER A 186 11.91 10.57 7.98
N MET A 187 11.41 10.09 6.85
CA MET A 187 11.76 8.78 6.28
C MET A 187 13.10 8.84 5.56
N SER A 188 14.06 9.60 6.09
CA SER A 188 15.23 10.10 5.37
C SER A 188 14.88 10.99 4.17
N GLY A 189 15.88 11.62 3.56
CA GLY A 189 15.68 12.57 2.46
C GLY A 189 16.05 12.04 1.09
N ASN A 190 16.46 12.97 0.22
CA ASN A 190 16.99 12.67 -1.10
C ASN A 190 18.40 12.03 -1.03
N GLY A 191 18.80 11.41 -2.13
CA GLY A 191 20.16 10.92 -2.35
C GLY A 191 21.16 12.04 -2.62
N GLU A 192 22.45 11.67 -2.60
CA GLU A 192 23.51 12.49 -3.17
C GLU A 192 23.19 12.82 -4.62
N ALA A 193 23.39 14.09 -5.01
CA ALA A 193 23.07 14.54 -6.35
C ALA A 193 24.07 13.97 -7.35
N ILE A 194 23.57 13.35 -8.42
CA ILE A 194 24.38 12.92 -9.56
C ILE A 194 24.06 13.87 -10.74
N PRO A 195 25.02 14.68 -11.20
CA PRO A 195 24.77 15.61 -12.29
C PRO A 195 24.63 14.88 -13.63
N ASN A 196 23.91 15.50 -14.58
CA ASN A 196 23.79 15.04 -15.97
C ASN A 196 23.26 13.61 -16.13
N GLN A 197 22.35 13.19 -15.24
CA GLN A 197 21.63 11.93 -15.41
C GLN A 197 20.72 11.99 -16.64
N GLY A 198 20.56 10.87 -17.33
CA GLY A 198 19.62 10.73 -18.44
C GLY A 198 18.21 10.34 -17.97
N GLU A 199 17.35 10.05 -18.93
CA GLU A 199 16.00 9.57 -18.66
C GLU A 199 16.00 8.14 -18.08
N VAL A 200 15.01 7.87 -17.24
CA VAL A 200 14.66 6.50 -16.86
C VAL A 200 13.66 5.98 -17.88
N VAL A 201 13.92 4.79 -18.42
CA VAL A 201 12.97 4.05 -19.25
C VAL A 201 12.45 2.90 -18.41
N ILE A 202 11.15 2.88 -18.13
CA ILE A 202 10.55 1.88 -17.26
C ILE A 202 10.43 0.55 -17.99
N ALA A 203 11.01 -0.51 -17.43
CA ALA A 203 10.92 -1.84 -18.01
C ALA A 203 9.51 -2.45 -17.86
N GLY A 204 9.13 -3.31 -18.80
CA GLY A 204 7.92 -4.14 -18.67
C GLY A 204 6.57 -3.42 -18.89
N THR A 205 6.56 -2.14 -19.25
CA THR A 205 5.31 -1.40 -19.57
C THR A 205 4.73 -1.78 -20.93
N GLY A 206 5.56 -2.30 -21.84
CA GLY A 206 5.23 -2.45 -23.26
C GLY A 206 5.25 -1.11 -24.00
N PRO A 207 5.15 -1.10 -25.34
CA PRO A 207 5.01 0.15 -26.09
C PRO A 207 3.64 0.81 -25.84
N PRO A 208 3.56 2.14 -25.69
CA PRO A 208 4.68 3.09 -25.67
C PRO A 208 5.46 3.01 -24.34
N GLU A 209 6.79 3.11 -24.43
CA GLU A 209 7.66 3.18 -23.26
C GLU A 209 7.32 4.38 -22.37
N ILE A 210 7.36 4.19 -21.05
CA ILE A 210 7.23 5.29 -20.09
C ILE A 210 8.63 5.83 -19.80
N ARG A 211 8.84 7.09 -20.15
CA ARG A 211 10.08 7.83 -19.94
C ARG A 211 9.89 8.85 -18.81
N LEU A 212 10.80 8.84 -17.86
CA LEU A 212 10.80 9.76 -16.73
C LEU A 212 12.05 10.63 -16.75
N PRO A 213 11.94 11.92 -16.39
CA PRO A 213 13.14 12.69 -16.08
C PRO A 213 13.85 12.09 -14.87
N PRO A 214 15.18 12.26 -14.75
CA PRO A 214 15.85 11.98 -13.50
C PRO A 214 15.33 12.90 -12.40
N GLY A 215 15.51 12.49 -11.15
CA GLY A 215 15.25 13.34 -10.00
C GLY A 215 16.40 14.30 -9.72
N THR A 216 16.38 14.84 -8.51
CA THR A 216 17.39 15.78 -7.99
C THR A 216 18.47 15.10 -7.13
N GLY A 217 18.47 13.77 -7.06
CA GLY A 217 19.37 12.94 -6.27
C GLY A 217 20.16 11.97 -7.15
N GLY A 218 20.08 10.66 -6.84
CA GLY A 218 20.68 9.56 -7.62
C GLY A 218 21.58 8.65 -6.79
N GLY A 219 22.29 9.20 -5.82
CA GLY A 219 23.21 8.49 -4.94
C GLY A 219 22.58 7.97 -3.65
N CYS A 220 23.43 7.57 -2.70
CA CYS A 220 22.99 7.16 -1.36
C CYS A 220 22.25 8.30 -0.66
N VAL A 221 21.23 7.97 0.13
CA VAL A 221 20.52 8.93 1.00
C VAL A 221 21.51 9.72 1.87
N LYS A 222 21.40 11.06 1.83
CA LYS A 222 22.34 11.98 2.49
C LYS A 222 22.20 12.03 4.02
N SER A 223 20.95 12.00 4.49
CA SER A 223 20.62 12.32 5.88
C SER A 223 19.34 11.64 6.37
N GLY A 224 19.03 11.83 7.65
CA GLY A 224 17.88 11.25 8.33
C GLY A 224 18.15 9.85 8.92
N PRO A 225 17.13 9.21 9.52
CA PRO A 225 17.28 7.99 10.31
C PRO A 225 17.87 6.81 9.55
N PHE A 226 17.62 6.75 8.24
CA PHE A 226 17.98 5.62 7.40
C PHE A 226 19.25 5.82 6.57
N LYS A 227 20.02 6.91 6.77
CA LYS A 227 21.24 7.18 5.97
C LYS A 227 22.26 6.02 5.98
N ASN A 228 22.31 5.26 7.08
CA ASN A 228 23.23 4.15 7.27
C ASN A 228 22.60 2.77 7.04
N MET A 229 21.32 2.71 6.65
CA MET A 229 20.65 1.44 6.41
C MET A 229 21.32 0.69 5.27
N LYS A 230 21.24 -0.64 5.32
CA LYS A 230 21.71 -1.52 4.25
C LYS A 230 20.52 -2.12 3.53
N VAL A 231 20.46 -1.93 2.22
CA VAL A 231 19.61 -2.71 1.33
C VAL A 231 20.40 -3.99 1.02
N ASN A 232 19.98 -5.12 1.57
CA ASN A 232 20.74 -6.39 1.51
C ASN A 232 20.38 -7.28 0.32
N LEU A 233 19.18 -7.09 -0.24
CA LEU A 233 18.60 -7.92 -1.30
C LEU A 233 18.49 -7.13 -2.62
N GLY A 234 18.24 -7.84 -3.72
CA GLY A 234 18.15 -7.26 -5.05
C GLY A 234 19.51 -6.84 -5.64
N PRO A 235 19.49 -6.03 -6.71
CA PRO A 235 18.30 -5.72 -7.53
C PRO A 235 17.75 -6.95 -8.26
N THR A 236 16.50 -6.92 -8.68
CA THR A 236 15.87 -7.95 -9.53
C THR A 236 15.47 -7.37 -10.88
N SER A 237 14.97 -6.13 -10.90
CA SER A 237 14.63 -5.40 -12.13
C SER A 237 14.69 -3.90 -11.87
N LEU A 238 15.89 -3.40 -11.57
CA LEU A 238 16.11 -1.99 -11.22
C LEU A 238 16.33 -1.14 -12.47
N ASP A 239 15.44 -0.18 -12.71
CA ASP A 239 15.54 0.77 -13.84
C ASP A 239 16.52 1.92 -13.53
N LEU A 240 17.43 2.20 -14.47
CA LEU A 240 18.48 3.20 -14.36
C LEU A 240 18.26 4.41 -15.28
N THR A 241 18.95 5.51 -14.98
CA THR A 241 18.88 6.80 -15.70
C THR A 241 19.61 6.82 -17.05
N ASN A 242 20.08 5.68 -17.54
CA ASN A 242 20.61 5.51 -18.88
C ASN A 242 19.68 4.65 -19.77
N GLY A 243 18.45 4.40 -19.31
CA GLY A 243 17.47 3.53 -19.98
C GLY A 243 17.78 2.04 -19.92
N THR A 244 18.70 1.59 -19.04
CA THR A 244 18.99 0.18 -18.81
C THR A 244 18.36 -0.34 -17.52
N THR A 245 18.14 -1.65 -17.45
CA THR A 245 17.66 -2.34 -16.26
C THR A 245 18.72 -3.33 -15.79
N ILE A 246 18.98 -3.39 -14.49
CA ILE A 246 19.95 -4.32 -13.91
C ILE A 246 19.30 -5.30 -12.93
N SER A 247 19.88 -6.49 -12.82
CA SER A 247 19.47 -7.53 -11.89
C SER A 247 20.69 -8.21 -11.27
N ASN A 248 20.47 -8.85 -10.13
CA ASN A 248 21.42 -9.69 -9.42
C ASN A 248 20.79 -11.08 -9.18
N GLY A 249 20.75 -11.87 -10.25
CA GLY A 249 20.09 -13.18 -10.24
C GLY A 249 18.59 -13.04 -9.92
N ASP A 250 18.13 -13.81 -8.94
CA ASP A 250 16.76 -13.76 -8.43
C ASP A 250 16.53 -12.66 -7.36
N GLY A 251 17.58 -11.87 -7.05
CA GLY A 251 17.55 -10.83 -6.03
C GLY A 251 17.61 -11.34 -4.58
N ARG A 252 17.79 -12.64 -4.33
CA ARG A 252 17.77 -13.22 -2.97
C ARG A 252 19.15 -13.43 -2.36
N SER A 253 20.20 -13.25 -3.14
CA SER A 253 21.60 -13.32 -2.70
C SER A 253 22.01 -12.09 -1.90
N TYR A 254 23.04 -12.24 -1.05
CA TYR A 254 23.54 -11.14 -0.22
C TYR A 254 24.25 -10.07 -1.07
N ASN A 255 23.69 -8.86 -1.12
CA ASN A 255 24.21 -7.74 -1.89
C ASN A 255 24.04 -6.41 -1.12
N PRO A 256 24.78 -6.22 0.00
CA PRO A 256 24.61 -5.06 0.87
C PRO A 256 25.08 -3.76 0.20
N ARG A 257 24.17 -2.80 0.11
CA ARG A 257 24.45 -1.45 -0.41
C ARG A 257 23.63 -0.39 0.33
N CYS A 258 23.92 0.88 0.10
CA CYS A 258 23.13 1.96 0.70
C CYS A 258 21.74 2.04 0.06
N LEU A 259 20.76 2.56 0.79
CA LEU A 259 19.52 3.06 0.21
C LEU A 259 19.85 4.27 -0.67
N LYS A 260 19.41 4.25 -1.93
CA LYS A 260 19.53 5.40 -2.84
C LYS A 260 18.16 5.99 -3.13
N ARG A 261 18.09 7.32 -3.21
CA ARG A 261 16.91 8.03 -3.70
C ARG A 261 17.27 9.04 -4.75
N ASP A 262 16.34 9.23 -5.66
CA ASP A 262 16.43 10.22 -6.72
C ASP A 262 15.07 10.87 -6.82
N LEU A 263 14.72 11.67 -5.80
CA LEU A 263 13.36 12.16 -5.63
C LEU A 263 12.92 12.92 -6.89
N THR A 264 11.76 12.54 -7.43
CA THR A 264 11.24 13.07 -8.68
C THR A 264 9.81 13.56 -8.51
N ASP A 265 9.66 14.88 -8.39
CA ASP A 265 8.35 15.55 -8.32
C ASP A 265 7.45 15.22 -9.52
N TYR A 266 8.04 14.97 -10.69
CA TYR A 266 7.32 14.70 -11.94
C TYR A 266 6.33 13.54 -11.79
N CYS A 267 6.79 12.39 -11.28
CA CYS A 267 5.94 11.19 -11.15
C CYS A 267 4.77 11.45 -10.20
N ASN A 268 5.04 12.07 -9.06
CA ASN A 268 4.02 12.39 -8.07
C ASN A 268 2.99 13.39 -8.63
N LYS A 269 3.45 14.47 -9.27
CA LYS A 269 2.57 15.50 -9.86
C LYS A 269 1.76 14.98 -11.04
N LYS A 270 2.30 14.04 -11.82
CA LYS A 270 1.64 13.51 -13.02
C LYS A 270 0.58 12.47 -12.69
N TRP A 271 0.87 11.54 -11.77
CA TRP A 271 0.03 10.36 -11.56
C TRP A 271 -0.56 10.22 -10.16
N ALA A 272 -0.01 10.92 -9.17
CA ALA A 272 -0.42 10.80 -7.76
C ALA A 272 -0.78 12.16 -7.14
N ASN A 273 -1.38 13.07 -7.92
CA ASN A 273 -1.91 14.33 -7.40
C ASN A 273 -3.36 14.18 -6.92
N ALA A 274 -3.95 15.23 -6.34
CA ALA A 274 -5.33 15.21 -5.85
C ALA A 274 -6.36 14.85 -6.94
N THR A 275 -6.25 15.42 -8.14
CA THR A 275 -7.14 15.10 -9.27
C THR A 275 -7.07 13.64 -9.67
N SER A 276 -5.87 13.04 -9.72
CA SER A 276 -5.67 11.62 -10.02
C SER A 276 -6.32 10.73 -8.95
N ILE A 277 -6.17 11.06 -7.67
CA ILE A 277 -6.76 10.29 -6.56
C ILE A 277 -8.29 10.41 -6.57
N ALA A 278 -8.84 11.63 -6.73
CA ALA A 278 -10.28 11.85 -6.82
C ALA A 278 -10.88 11.09 -8.02
N SER A 279 -10.22 11.15 -9.17
CA SER A 279 -10.65 10.41 -10.38
C SER A 279 -10.62 8.91 -10.16
N LEU A 280 -9.57 8.39 -9.53
CA LEU A 280 -9.47 6.98 -9.16
C LEU A 280 -10.65 6.52 -8.30
N ILE A 281 -11.05 7.30 -7.29
CA ILE A 281 -12.15 6.94 -6.39
C ILE A 281 -13.52 7.09 -7.08
N LEU A 282 -13.75 8.21 -7.78
CA LEU A 282 -15.08 8.59 -8.27
C LEU A 282 -15.45 7.98 -9.62
N GLN A 283 -14.47 7.73 -10.51
CA GLN A 283 -14.74 7.32 -11.89
C GLN A 283 -14.64 5.80 -12.13
N ASN A 284 -14.23 5.02 -11.11
CA ASN A 284 -14.04 3.57 -11.25
C ASN A 284 -15.14 2.80 -10.50
N ASN A 285 -16.21 2.41 -11.20
CA ASN A 285 -17.39 1.81 -10.56
C ASN A 285 -17.27 0.31 -10.20
N ASN A 286 -16.22 -0.36 -10.67
CA ASN A 286 -15.96 -1.77 -10.37
C ASN A 286 -14.49 -1.96 -9.99
N ILE A 287 -14.21 -3.07 -9.28
CA ILE A 287 -12.88 -3.36 -8.75
C ILE A 287 -11.82 -3.53 -9.85
N TRP A 288 -12.18 -4.07 -11.02
CA TRP A 288 -11.23 -4.25 -12.12
C TRP A 288 -10.71 -2.90 -12.61
N ASN A 289 -11.60 -1.97 -12.95
CA ASN A 289 -11.21 -0.64 -13.38
C ASN A 289 -10.45 0.10 -12.27
N PHE A 290 -10.90 -0.02 -11.02
CA PHE A 290 -10.23 0.61 -9.88
C PHE A 290 -8.79 0.13 -9.72
N GLN A 291 -8.55 -1.18 -9.65
CA GLN A 291 -7.19 -1.71 -9.44
C GLN A 291 -6.29 -1.51 -10.66
N MET A 292 -6.84 -1.54 -11.89
CA MET A 292 -6.06 -1.33 -13.11
C MET A 292 -5.68 0.15 -13.27
N THR A 293 -6.60 1.08 -13.00
CA THR A 293 -6.29 2.52 -12.98
C THR A 293 -5.31 2.86 -11.87
N MET A 294 -5.42 2.22 -10.69
CA MET A 294 -4.48 2.42 -9.59
C MET A 294 -3.05 2.00 -9.94
N GLN A 295 -2.89 0.85 -10.61
CA GLN A 295 -1.60 0.28 -10.99
C GLN A 295 -1.04 0.84 -12.30
N GLY A 296 -1.85 1.55 -13.08
CA GLY A 296 -1.53 1.97 -14.45
C GLY A 296 -1.88 0.87 -15.46
N TRP A 297 -2.62 1.23 -16.51
CA TRP A 297 -3.07 0.28 -17.52
C TRP A 297 -1.89 -0.21 -18.38
N PRO A 298 -1.69 -1.54 -18.54
CA PRO A 298 -0.67 -2.08 -19.43
C PRO A 298 -0.82 -1.55 -20.86
N GLY A 299 0.29 -1.15 -21.49
CA GLY A 299 0.28 -0.60 -22.85
C GLY A 299 -0.20 0.86 -22.94
N THR A 300 -0.36 1.57 -21.82
CA THR A 300 -0.60 3.01 -21.80
C THR A 300 0.56 3.73 -21.10
N PRO A 301 0.79 5.03 -21.36
CA PRO A 301 1.83 5.79 -20.68
C PRO A 301 1.38 6.27 -19.28
N ASP A 302 0.68 5.39 -18.54
CA ASP A 302 0.10 5.65 -17.24
C ASP A 302 0.63 4.67 -16.19
N LEU A 303 1.16 5.21 -15.10
CA LEU A 303 1.65 4.43 -13.95
C LEU A 303 0.64 4.30 -12.82
N GLY A 304 -0.48 5.02 -12.92
CA GLY A 304 -1.43 5.18 -11.84
C GLY A 304 -0.81 5.77 -10.57
N VAL A 305 -1.61 5.90 -9.52
CA VAL A 305 -1.13 6.40 -8.23
C VAL A 305 -0.11 5.46 -7.58
N HIS A 306 -0.19 4.15 -7.85
CA HIS A 306 0.75 3.13 -7.34
C HIS A 306 2.14 3.31 -7.93
N GLY A 307 2.28 3.25 -9.26
CA GLY A 307 3.56 3.46 -9.91
C GLY A 307 4.05 4.90 -9.75
N GLY A 308 3.16 5.89 -9.81
CA GLY A 308 3.49 7.29 -9.55
C GLY A 308 4.14 7.52 -8.19
N GLY A 309 3.64 6.85 -7.14
CA GLY A 309 4.24 6.86 -5.80
C GLY A 309 5.62 6.22 -5.78
N HIS A 310 5.76 4.97 -6.23
CA HIS A 310 7.06 4.26 -6.27
C HIS A 310 8.13 5.01 -7.06
N TYR A 311 7.85 5.35 -8.32
CA TYR A 311 8.85 5.97 -9.20
C TYR A 311 9.20 7.41 -8.80
N SER A 312 8.40 8.06 -7.95
CA SER A 312 8.76 9.37 -7.40
C SER A 312 9.83 9.30 -6.29
N MET A 313 10.02 8.13 -5.68
CA MET A 313 11.13 7.87 -4.73
C MET A 313 12.48 7.82 -5.47
N GLY A 314 12.46 7.31 -6.70
CA GLY A 314 13.63 7.09 -7.53
C GLY A 314 14.63 6.13 -6.89
N GLY A 315 15.86 6.13 -7.41
CA GLY A 315 16.98 5.39 -6.81
C GLY A 315 16.76 3.87 -6.69
N ASP A 316 17.29 3.29 -5.62
CA ASP A 316 17.42 1.85 -5.39
C ASP A 316 17.06 1.54 -3.92
N PRO A 317 15.99 0.78 -3.66
CA PRO A 317 15.21 -0.01 -4.62
C PRO A 317 13.91 0.67 -5.13
N GLY A 318 13.76 1.99 -5.02
CA GLY A 318 12.50 2.68 -5.40
C GLY A 318 12.07 2.51 -6.87
N ARG A 319 13.02 2.23 -7.78
CA ARG A 319 12.76 1.89 -9.19
C ARG A 319 12.84 0.39 -9.50
N ASP A 320 12.85 -0.47 -8.47
CA ASP A 320 12.85 -1.92 -8.63
C ASP A 320 11.49 -2.48 -8.21
N PHE A 321 10.74 -2.96 -9.19
CA PHE A 321 9.39 -3.50 -8.99
C PHE A 321 9.32 -4.61 -7.94
N PHE A 322 10.37 -5.42 -7.81
CA PHE A 322 10.40 -6.56 -6.90
C PHE A 322 10.93 -6.20 -5.52
N VAL A 323 11.87 -5.26 -5.46
CA VAL A 323 12.66 -4.96 -4.25
C VAL A 323 12.17 -3.70 -3.55
N SER A 324 11.12 -3.04 -4.05
CA SER A 324 10.59 -1.77 -3.52
C SER A 324 10.34 -1.72 -2.01
N PRO A 325 9.94 -2.79 -1.28
CA PRO A 325 9.84 -2.75 0.19
C PRO A 325 11.18 -2.54 0.91
N GLY A 326 12.30 -2.65 0.20
CA GLY A 326 13.63 -2.31 0.69
C GLY A 326 13.81 -0.81 0.93
N ASP A 327 12.95 0.05 0.38
CA ASP A 327 12.79 1.43 0.84
C ASP A 327 11.70 1.48 1.93
N PRO A 328 12.01 1.94 3.16
CA PRO A 328 11.02 2.04 4.24
C PRO A 328 9.81 2.94 3.92
N LEU A 329 9.90 3.80 2.90
CA LEU A 329 8.79 4.63 2.43
C LEU A 329 7.68 3.80 1.76
N PHE A 330 7.99 2.58 1.29
CA PHE A 330 7.04 1.62 0.73
C PHE A 330 5.81 1.45 1.62
N TYR A 331 6.00 1.30 2.93
CA TYR A 331 4.92 1.00 3.86
C TYR A 331 3.98 2.20 4.07
N LEU A 332 4.48 3.43 3.95
CA LEU A 332 3.66 4.64 3.99
C LEU A 332 2.90 4.83 2.66
N HIS A 333 3.56 4.51 1.53
CA HIS A 333 2.93 4.49 0.22
C HIS A 333 1.78 3.46 0.18
N HIS A 334 2.01 2.23 0.62
CA HIS A 334 0.98 1.18 0.61
C HIS A 334 -0.10 1.38 1.66
N ALA A 335 0.18 2.07 2.77
CA ALA A 335 -0.88 2.52 3.67
C ALA A 335 -1.80 3.56 3.01
N GLN A 336 -1.30 4.40 2.09
CA GLN A 336 -2.13 5.32 1.29
C GLN A 336 -2.87 4.58 0.16
N ILE A 337 -2.26 3.58 -0.48
CA ILE A 337 -2.95 2.67 -1.42
C ILE A 337 -4.16 2.03 -0.72
N ASP A 338 -3.94 1.50 0.48
CA ASP A 338 -4.99 0.90 1.28
C ASP A 338 -6.04 1.94 1.73
N ARG A 339 -5.65 3.17 2.10
CA ARG A 339 -6.58 4.26 2.40
C ARG A 339 -7.49 4.56 1.21
N VAL A 340 -6.94 4.69 0.01
CA VAL A 340 -7.71 4.99 -1.21
C VAL A 340 -8.66 3.85 -1.56
N TRP A 341 -8.22 2.60 -1.42
CA TRP A 341 -9.09 1.44 -1.57
C TRP A 341 -10.18 1.40 -0.50
N TRP A 342 -9.84 1.64 0.76
CA TRP A 342 -10.79 1.69 1.87
C TRP A 342 -11.87 2.75 1.63
N ILE A 343 -11.52 3.98 1.25
CA ILE A 343 -12.49 5.03 0.88
C ILE A 343 -13.40 4.50 -0.22
N TRP A 344 -12.81 4.00 -1.31
CA TRP A 344 -13.57 3.44 -2.42
C TRP A 344 -14.50 2.31 -1.99
N GLN A 345 -14.09 1.41 -1.10
CA GLN A 345 -14.97 0.35 -0.61
C GLN A 345 -16.15 0.92 0.20
N GLN A 346 -15.90 1.89 1.10
CA GLN A 346 -16.95 2.46 1.97
C GLN A 346 -18.05 3.20 1.22
N LEU A 347 -17.75 3.68 0.02
CA LEU A 347 -18.73 4.18 -0.92
C LEU A 347 -19.82 3.12 -1.15
N ASP A 348 -19.57 2.00 -1.82
CA ASP A 348 -20.61 0.97 -1.98
C ASP A 348 -20.29 -0.32 -1.23
N ARG A 349 -20.62 -0.34 0.06
CA ARG A 349 -20.36 -1.50 0.94
C ARG A 349 -21.02 -2.79 0.44
N LYS A 350 -22.14 -2.70 -0.29
CA LYS A 350 -22.90 -3.87 -0.76
C LYS A 350 -22.16 -4.61 -1.87
N THR A 351 -21.51 -3.88 -2.77
CA THR A 351 -20.88 -4.47 -3.97
C THR A 351 -19.35 -4.57 -3.86
N ARG A 352 -18.72 -3.79 -2.97
CA ARG A 352 -17.25 -3.61 -2.94
C ARG A 352 -16.49 -4.45 -1.90
N PHE A 353 -17.20 -5.17 -1.01
CA PHE A 353 -16.57 -6.04 0.01
C PHE A 353 -16.72 -7.54 -0.27
N GLY A 354 -17.72 -7.93 -1.07
CA GLY A 354 -18.00 -9.34 -1.37
C GLY A 354 -17.24 -9.86 -2.60
N ALA A 355 -17.73 -10.96 -3.19
CA ALA A 355 -17.13 -11.56 -4.39
C ALA A 355 -17.07 -10.60 -5.59
N THR A 356 -18.02 -9.68 -5.72
CA THR A 356 -18.03 -8.62 -6.75
C THR A 356 -16.96 -7.54 -6.52
N GLY A 357 -16.39 -7.49 -5.32
CA GLY A 357 -15.24 -6.67 -4.96
C GLY A 357 -13.89 -7.32 -5.25
N ILE A 358 -13.86 -8.44 -5.99
CA ILE A 358 -12.64 -9.13 -6.44
C ILE A 358 -12.72 -9.34 -7.96
N SER A 359 -11.63 -9.07 -8.68
CA SER A 359 -11.50 -9.38 -10.11
C SER A 359 -10.05 -9.63 -10.50
N GLY A 360 -9.82 -10.53 -11.45
CA GLY A 360 -8.50 -10.97 -11.88
C GLY A 360 -8.13 -12.36 -11.37
N THR A 361 -6.95 -12.81 -11.75
CA THR A 361 -6.44 -14.16 -11.47
C THR A 361 -5.27 -14.12 -10.49
N GLY A 362 -4.64 -15.27 -10.23
CA GLY A 362 -3.52 -15.40 -9.30
C GLY A 362 -2.14 -15.12 -9.91
N THR A 363 -2.05 -14.78 -11.20
CA THR A 363 -0.79 -14.57 -11.93
C THR A 363 -0.75 -13.19 -12.56
N PHE A 364 0.43 -12.58 -12.60
CA PHE A 364 0.64 -11.25 -13.16
C PHE A 364 0.06 -11.13 -14.56
N ARG A 365 -0.97 -10.29 -14.72
CA ARG A 365 -1.70 -10.08 -15.99
C ARG A 365 -2.25 -11.37 -16.61
N ASP A 366 -2.57 -12.35 -15.77
CA ASP A 366 -3.00 -13.69 -16.18
C ASP A 366 -1.99 -14.42 -17.08
N MET A 367 -0.68 -14.22 -16.81
CA MET A 367 0.41 -14.83 -17.56
C MET A 367 1.37 -15.62 -16.65
N PRO A 368 1.40 -16.96 -16.74
CA PRO A 368 0.48 -17.80 -17.50
C PRO A 368 -0.96 -17.73 -16.95
N PRO A 369 -1.99 -18.14 -17.71
CA PRO A 369 -3.36 -18.14 -17.22
C PRO A 369 -3.52 -18.94 -15.93
N SER A 370 -4.28 -18.41 -14.98
CA SER A 370 -4.54 -19.06 -13.69
C SER A 370 -6.00 -18.93 -13.27
N ALA A 371 -6.38 -19.59 -12.17
CA ALA A 371 -7.74 -19.51 -11.66
C ALA A 371 -8.08 -18.07 -11.22
N ASN A 372 -9.33 -17.67 -11.42
CA ASN A 372 -9.86 -16.44 -10.87
C ASN A 372 -9.67 -16.43 -9.34
N THR A 373 -9.25 -15.29 -8.81
CA THR A 373 -9.19 -15.08 -7.37
C THR A 373 -10.62 -15.04 -6.82
N THR A 374 -10.83 -15.68 -5.68
CA THR A 374 -12.13 -15.74 -5.00
C THR A 374 -11.97 -15.36 -3.53
N LEU A 375 -13.08 -15.24 -2.81
CA LEU A 375 -13.08 -15.05 -1.36
C LEU A 375 -12.39 -16.19 -0.59
N ASP A 376 -12.32 -17.38 -1.18
CA ASP A 376 -11.64 -18.55 -0.60
C ASP A 376 -10.15 -18.64 -0.93
N THR A 377 -9.65 -17.81 -1.85
CA THR A 377 -8.22 -17.78 -2.19
C THR A 377 -7.42 -17.42 -0.94
N VAL A 378 -6.39 -18.23 -0.63
CA VAL A 378 -5.53 -18.05 0.54
C VAL A 378 -4.34 -17.17 0.16
N ILE A 379 -4.08 -16.16 1.00
CA ILE A 379 -2.89 -15.32 0.98
C ILE A 379 -1.94 -15.80 2.09
N ASP A 380 -0.67 -15.97 1.76
CA ASP A 380 0.41 -16.32 2.67
C ASP A 380 1.59 -15.35 2.49
N LEU A 381 2.26 -14.99 3.59
CA LEU A 381 3.42 -14.09 3.59
C LEU A 381 4.74 -14.84 3.85
N GLY A 382 4.76 -16.14 3.59
CA GLY A 382 5.92 -17.01 3.75
C GLY A 382 6.56 -16.89 5.13
N TYR A 383 7.86 -16.61 5.13
CA TYR A 383 8.65 -16.43 6.36
C TYR A 383 8.58 -15.00 6.91
N ALA A 384 7.99 -14.05 6.19
CA ALA A 384 7.82 -12.68 6.68
C ALA A 384 6.82 -12.65 7.83
N ALA A 385 5.67 -13.31 7.68
CA ALA A 385 4.62 -13.31 8.68
C ALA A 385 3.66 -14.50 8.56
N SER A 386 2.91 -14.76 9.63
CA SER A 386 1.94 -15.85 9.75
C SER A 386 0.78 -15.43 10.66
N PRO A 387 -0.41 -16.05 10.58
CA PRO A 387 -0.79 -17.17 9.72
C PRO A 387 -1.16 -16.74 8.28
N PRO A 388 -1.36 -17.68 7.34
CA PRO A 388 -2.11 -17.42 6.11
C PRO A 388 -3.55 -16.97 6.42
N ALA A 389 -4.17 -16.21 5.52
CA ALA A 389 -5.55 -15.75 5.63
C ALA A 389 -6.28 -15.87 4.30
N LYS A 390 -7.59 -16.16 4.34
CA LYS A 390 -8.42 -16.13 3.12
C LYS A 390 -8.71 -14.69 2.71
N MET A 391 -8.88 -14.45 1.41
CA MET A 391 -9.31 -13.15 0.86
C MET A 391 -10.52 -12.58 1.62
N GLN A 392 -11.52 -13.40 1.96
CA GLN A 392 -12.69 -12.96 2.72
C GLN A 392 -12.37 -12.26 4.05
N GLU A 393 -11.28 -12.65 4.71
CA GLU A 393 -10.87 -12.10 6.01
C GLU A 393 -10.13 -10.76 5.86
N LEU A 394 -9.76 -10.39 4.63
CA LEU A 394 -8.92 -9.23 4.31
C LEU A 394 -9.69 -8.12 3.57
N MET A 395 -10.94 -8.39 3.18
CA MET A 395 -11.77 -7.42 2.45
C MET A 395 -12.18 -6.22 3.29
N SER A 396 -12.17 -6.35 4.63
CA SER A 396 -12.56 -5.29 5.57
C SER A 396 -11.45 -4.98 6.56
N THR A 397 -11.25 -3.70 6.88
CA THR A 397 -10.26 -3.23 7.86
C THR A 397 -10.72 -3.39 9.31
N THR A 398 -11.96 -3.81 9.53
CA THR A 398 -12.58 -3.99 10.86
C THR A 398 -13.13 -5.41 11.08
N GLU A 399 -12.75 -6.35 10.23
CA GLU A 399 -13.06 -7.77 10.35
C GLU A 399 -11.79 -8.61 10.23
N GLY A 400 -11.92 -9.93 10.43
CA GLY A 400 -10.78 -10.85 10.39
C GLY A 400 -9.69 -10.47 11.40
N PRO A 401 -8.41 -10.40 11.00
CA PRO A 401 -7.32 -10.01 11.90
C PRO A 401 -7.24 -8.50 12.15
N MET A 402 -8.00 -7.68 11.43
CA MET A 402 -7.82 -6.23 11.37
C MET A 402 -8.85 -5.48 12.22
N CYS A 403 -8.41 -4.37 12.80
CA CYS A 403 -9.29 -3.43 13.49
C CYS A 403 -8.75 -2.01 13.41
N TYR A 404 -8.84 -1.39 12.23
CA TYR A 404 -8.39 -0.02 12.01
C TYR A 404 -9.25 0.75 10.99
N ILE A 405 -9.14 2.07 11.06
CA ILE A 405 -9.67 3.05 10.11
C ILE A 405 -8.58 4.05 9.73
N TYR A 406 -8.89 4.90 8.75
CA TYR A 406 -8.08 6.05 8.37
C TYR A 406 -8.75 7.33 8.85
N ALA A 407 -7.94 8.30 9.31
CA ALA A 407 -8.36 9.66 9.63
C ALA A 407 -7.39 10.65 8.98
#